data_AF-A0A6J4H3V3-F1
#
_entry.id   AF-A0A6J4H3V3-F1
#
_cell.length_a   1.000
_cell.length_b   1.000
_cell.length_c   1.000
_cell.angle_alpha   90.00
_cell.angle_beta   90.00
_cell.angle_gamma   90.00
#
_symmetry.space_group_name_H-M   'P 1'
#
loop_
_entity.id
_entity.type
_entity.pdbx_description
1 polymer ?
#
loop_
_entity_poly.entity_id
_entity_poly.type
_entity_poly.pdbx_seq_one_letter_code
_entity_poly.pdbx_strand_id
1 'polypeptide(L)'
;MNVMDYVRSALRHWLIILLAGVLAAAAGLLFGKSQPAQFQTHARFVISPSPEITDDNNIAQTLDALANKRAIVSTFAQVVLSQRSFDEASRGARATPQEAEQVKISTVVSPEANVVEVFVIGPRPRLIEQMLELLGTESTRAFEALYTIYAVEALDVAGPKTEQVAPKPVRSALIGGVLGGALAFLIGLVDDAIKVARAGTGQPKSDEDGSRSGTRVFGDDGDWLRELDDLDREVRRWTDGVSSQEVEEAQRRWRSELDDLSGMLRAWAEGRQEGAGGDGRPDAPSVR
;
A
#
# COMPACT_ATOMS: atom_id res chain seq x y z
N MET A 1 33.74 -9.37 -18.88
CA MET A 1 32.62 -8.70 -19.57
C MET A 1 32.61 -7.28 -19.05
N ASN A 2 32.90 -6.29 -19.89
CA ASN A 2 33.13 -4.92 -19.43
C ASN A 2 31.80 -4.21 -19.14
N VAL A 3 31.76 -3.41 -18.08
CA VAL A 3 30.57 -2.63 -17.67
C VAL A 3 30.11 -1.69 -18.80
N MET A 4 31.04 -1.16 -19.61
CA MET A 4 30.73 -0.35 -20.80
C MET A 4 29.83 -1.05 -21.82
N ASP A 5 29.91 -2.37 -21.97
CA ASP A 5 29.07 -3.12 -22.92
C ASP A 5 27.63 -3.19 -22.41
N TYR A 6 27.42 -3.30 -21.11
CA TYR A 6 26.10 -3.22 -20.48
C TYR A 6 25.49 -1.83 -20.62
N VAL A 7 26.27 -0.76 -20.40
CA VAL A 7 25.78 0.62 -20.52
C VAL A 7 25.39 0.94 -21.96
N ARG A 8 26.19 0.50 -22.94
CA ARG A 8 25.86 0.71 -24.36
C ARG A 8 24.65 -0.12 -24.81
N SER A 9 24.47 -1.34 -24.29
CA SER A 9 23.27 -2.15 -24.53
C SER A 9 22.03 -1.53 -23.87
N ALA A 10 22.16 -0.98 -22.66
CA ALA A 10 21.10 -0.26 -21.97
C ALA A 10 20.69 1.02 -22.70
N LEU A 11 21.65 1.80 -23.20
CA LEU A 11 21.42 3.01 -24.01
C LEU A 11 20.72 2.70 -25.34
N ARG A 12 20.91 1.51 -25.93
CA ARG A 12 20.20 1.13 -27.18
C ARG A 12 18.73 0.79 -26.92
N HIS A 13 18.40 0.23 -25.76
CA HIS A 13 17.04 -0.17 -25.38
C HIS A 13 16.34 0.84 -24.47
N TRP A 14 16.96 2.00 -24.20
CA TRP A 14 16.44 3.01 -23.28
C TRP A 14 15.03 3.50 -23.67
N LEU A 15 14.74 3.59 -24.96
CA LEU A 15 13.41 3.95 -25.47
C LEU A 15 12.34 2.92 -25.09
N ILE A 16 12.65 1.63 -25.10
CA ILE A 16 11.70 0.57 -24.71
C ILE A 16 11.46 0.64 -23.21
N ILE A 17 12.52 0.83 -22.41
CA ILE A 17 12.42 0.98 -20.96
C ILE A 17 11.58 2.21 -20.61
N LEU A 18 11.84 3.35 -21.27
CA LEU A 18 11.07 4.58 -21.06
C LEU A 18 9.61 4.39 -21.47
N LEU A 19 9.34 3.81 -22.64
CA LEU A 19 7.99 3.59 -23.13
C LEU A 19 7.20 2.64 -22.23
N ALA A 20 7.83 1.57 -21.75
CA ALA A 20 7.23 0.65 -20.79
C ALA A 20 6.96 1.31 -19.43
N GLY A 21 7.91 2.12 -18.94
CA GLY A 21 7.74 2.91 -17.71
C GLY A 21 6.58 3.91 -17.83
N VAL A 22 6.49 4.63 -18.95
CA VAL A 22 5.38 5.56 -19.24
C VAL A 22 4.05 4.80 -19.34
N LEU A 23 4.02 3.65 -20.00
CA LEU A 23 2.81 2.82 -20.13
C LEU A 23 2.34 2.30 -18.76
N ALA A 24 3.26 1.84 -17.92
CA ALA A 24 2.96 1.40 -16.56
C ALA A 24 2.47 2.56 -15.66
N ALA A 25 3.09 3.75 -15.77
CA ALA A 25 2.64 4.94 -15.07
C ALA A 25 1.23 5.37 -15.53
N ALA A 26 0.96 5.33 -16.84
CA ALA A 26 -0.36 5.61 -17.40
C ALA A 26 -1.41 4.61 -16.91
N ALA A 27 -1.08 3.32 -16.87
CA ALA A 27 -1.95 2.29 -16.29
C ALA A 27 -2.21 2.55 -14.80
N GLY A 28 -1.19 2.94 -14.03
CA GLY A 28 -1.32 3.32 -12.62
C GLY A 28 -2.24 4.53 -12.40
N LEU A 29 -2.17 5.55 -13.27
CA LEU A 29 -3.07 6.71 -13.23
C LEU A 29 -4.51 6.32 -13.55
N LEU A 30 -4.73 5.49 -14.59
CA LEU A 30 -6.04 5.01 -14.96
C LEU A 30 -6.66 4.16 -13.84
N PHE A 31 -5.87 3.27 -13.24
CA PHE A 31 -6.31 2.47 -12.11
C PHE A 31 -6.65 3.33 -10.89
N GLY A 32 -5.83 4.34 -10.59
CA GLY A 32 -6.09 5.29 -9.51
C GLY A 32 -7.42 6.03 -9.69
N LYS A 33 -7.80 6.38 -10.92
CA LYS A 33 -9.12 7.02 -11.19
C LYS A 33 -10.31 6.09 -11.02
N SER A 34 -10.11 4.78 -11.13
CA SER A 34 -11.18 3.79 -10.94
C SER A 34 -11.45 3.45 -9.47
N GLN A 35 -10.58 3.87 -8.55
CA GLN A 35 -10.80 3.65 -7.12
C GLN A 35 -11.82 4.66 -6.57
N PRO A 36 -12.75 4.21 -5.70
CA PRO A 36 -13.70 5.11 -5.07
C PRO A 36 -12.96 6.15 -4.22
N ALA A 37 -13.40 7.41 -4.32
CA ALA A 37 -12.87 8.47 -3.48
C ALA A 37 -13.15 8.16 -2.00
N GLN A 38 -12.15 8.31 -1.14
CA GLN A 38 -12.31 8.23 0.29
C GLN A 38 -11.98 9.57 0.92
N PHE A 39 -12.88 9.97 1.80
CA PHE A 39 -12.86 11.21 2.52
C PHE A 39 -12.63 10.91 4.00
N GLN A 40 -11.93 11.79 4.69
CA GLN A 40 -11.69 11.69 6.12
C GLN A 40 -12.18 12.95 6.81
N THR A 41 -12.87 12.74 7.93
CA THR A 41 -13.20 13.78 8.90
C THR A 41 -12.70 13.35 10.27
N HIS A 42 -12.48 14.31 11.17
CA HIS A 42 -12.03 14.03 12.52
C HIS A 42 -12.63 15.00 13.53
N ALA A 43 -12.79 14.52 14.77
CA ALA A 43 -13.20 15.32 15.92
C ALA A 43 -12.29 14.99 17.10
N ARG A 44 -12.14 15.96 17.99
CA ARG A 44 -11.32 15.84 19.20
C ARG A 44 -12.22 15.97 20.40
N PHE A 45 -12.11 15.03 21.32
CA PHE A 45 -12.87 15.00 22.57
C PHE A 45 -11.89 15.14 23.73
N VAL A 46 -12.22 16.00 24.69
CA VAL A 46 -11.48 16.16 25.94
C VAL A 46 -12.29 15.53 27.07
N ILE A 47 -11.61 14.81 27.95
CA ILE A 47 -12.22 14.17 29.11
C ILE A 47 -11.74 14.89 30.36
N SER A 48 -12.68 15.44 31.12
CA SER A 48 -12.41 16.18 32.35
C SER A 48 -13.32 15.71 33.49
N PRO A 49 -12.92 15.90 34.76
CA PRO A 49 -13.84 15.69 35.87
C PRO A 49 -15.12 16.51 35.69
N SER A 50 -16.28 15.92 36.01
CA SER A 50 -17.56 16.60 35.93
C SER A 50 -17.58 17.78 36.93
N PRO A 51 -18.03 18.98 36.51
CA PRO A 51 -18.13 20.15 37.40
C PRO A 51 -19.22 20.00 38.47
N GLU A 52 -20.08 18.98 38.37
CA GLU A 52 -21.21 18.78 39.28
C GLU A 52 -20.80 18.21 40.66
N ILE A 53 -19.56 17.74 40.82
CA ILE A 53 -19.07 17.22 42.10
C ILE A 53 -18.64 18.40 43.00
N THR A 54 -19.59 18.91 43.78
CA THR A 54 -19.35 20.03 44.72
C THR A 54 -19.07 19.57 46.16
N ASP A 55 -19.00 18.27 46.43
CA ASP A 55 -18.81 17.73 47.79
C ASP A 55 -17.33 17.68 48.22
N ASP A 56 -16.97 18.52 49.20
CA ASP A 56 -15.61 18.65 49.76
C ASP A 56 -15.03 17.35 50.34
N ASN A 57 -15.88 16.38 50.70
CA ASN A 57 -15.45 15.07 51.21
C ASN A 57 -14.90 14.13 50.11
N ASN A 58 -15.01 14.49 48.84
CA ASN A 58 -14.63 13.62 47.72
C ASN A 58 -13.25 13.89 47.13
N ILE A 59 -12.48 14.84 47.68
CA ILE A 59 -11.14 15.22 47.20
C ILE A 59 -10.18 14.01 47.13
N ALA A 60 -10.29 13.07 48.07
CA ALA A 60 -9.50 11.84 48.05
C ALA A 60 -9.88 10.88 46.90
N GLN A 61 -11.17 10.79 46.56
CA GLN A 61 -11.63 10.04 45.39
C GLN A 61 -11.24 10.74 44.09
N THR A 62 -11.21 12.07 44.06
CA THR A 62 -10.71 12.84 42.92
C THR A 62 -9.21 12.60 42.70
N LEU A 63 -8.42 12.46 43.77
CA LEU A 63 -6.99 12.11 43.71
C LEU A 63 -6.73 10.70 43.16
N ASP A 64 -7.54 9.72 43.54
CA ASP A 64 -7.44 8.35 43.00
C ASP A 64 -7.96 8.27 41.54
N ALA A 65 -8.99 9.04 41.22
CA ALA A 65 -9.47 9.24 39.84
C ALA A 65 -8.39 9.88 38.94
N LEU A 66 -7.63 10.86 39.47
CA LEU A 66 -6.48 11.47 38.79
C LEU A 66 -5.36 10.45 38.48
N ALA A 67 -5.21 9.39 39.29
CA ALA A 67 -4.22 8.33 39.05
C ALA A 67 -4.61 7.40 37.88
N ASN A 68 -5.91 7.23 37.62
CA ASN A 68 -6.45 6.33 36.59
C ASN A 68 -6.81 7.01 35.26
N LYS A 69 -6.41 8.27 35.04
CA LYS A 69 -6.71 9.04 33.81
C LYS A 69 -6.43 8.28 32.52
N ARG A 70 -5.28 7.60 32.43
CA ARG A 70 -4.89 6.86 31.21
C ARG A 70 -5.89 5.75 30.86
N ALA A 71 -6.41 5.05 31.87
CA ALA A 71 -7.39 3.99 31.67
C ALA A 71 -8.70 4.59 31.17
N ILE A 72 -9.15 5.69 31.75
CA ILE A 72 -10.41 6.36 31.40
C ILE A 72 -10.44 6.84 29.95
N VAL A 73 -9.36 7.48 29.48
CA VAL A 73 -9.25 7.96 28.09
C VAL A 73 -9.27 6.79 27.10
N SER A 74 -8.60 5.68 27.44
CA SER A 74 -8.63 4.45 26.65
C SER A 74 -10.02 3.81 26.63
N THR A 75 -10.73 3.80 27.76
CA THR A 75 -12.10 3.29 27.84
C THR A 75 -13.05 4.11 26.96
N PHE A 76 -12.96 5.43 26.96
CA PHE A 76 -13.76 6.25 26.04
C PHE A 76 -13.47 5.91 24.58
N ALA A 77 -12.19 5.76 24.20
CA ALA A 77 -11.83 5.35 22.84
C ALA A 77 -12.40 3.97 22.47
N GLN A 78 -12.46 3.02 23.41
CA GLN A 78 -13.10 1.72 23.21
C GLN A 78 -14.62 1.82 23.07
N VAL A 79 -15.28 2.71 23.83
CA VAL A 79 -16.71 2.98 23.67
C VAL A 79 -17.00 3.53 22.28
N VAL A 80 -16.19 4.49 21.81
CA VAL A 80 -16.27 5.05 20.45
C VAL A 80 -16.11 3.98 19.37
N LEU A 81 -15.17 3.05 19.55
CA LEU A 81 -14.93 1.94 18.61
C LEU A 81 -15.90 0.76 18.77
N SER A 82 -16.85 0.84 19.70
CA SER A 82 -17.77 -0.28 19.93
C SER A 82 -18.74 -0.45 18.77
N GLN A 83 -19.06 -1.72 18.44
CA GLN A 83 -20.04 -2.04 17.39
C GLN A 83 -21.40 -1.37 17.66
N ARG A 84 -21.77 -1.24 18.94
CA ARG A 84 -23.01 -0.59 19.34
C ARG A 84 -23.04 0.88 18.94
N SER A 85 -21.98 1.64 19.29
CA SER A 85 -21.88 3.05 18.91
C SER A 85 -21.85 3.22 17.39
N PHE A 86 -21.18 2.31 16.67
CA PHE A 86 -21.19 2.27 15.21
C PHE A 86 -22.59 2.03 14.62
N ASP A 87 -23.34 1.04 15.13
CA ASP A 87 -24.68 0.69 14.63
C ASP A 87 -25.70 1.80 14.95
N GLU A 88 -25.60 2.44 16.11
CA GLU A 88 -26.42 3.59 16.49
C GLU A 88 -26.10 4.81 15.60
N ALA A 89 -24.83 5.15 15.41
CA ALA A 89 -24.41 6.25 14.53
C ALA A 89 -24.78 6.01 13.06
N SER A 90 -24.60 4.78 12.56
CA SER A 90 -24.96 4.41 11.18
C SER A 90 -26.46 4.53 10.93
N ARG A 91 -27.28 4.10 11.89
CA ARG A 91 -28.75 4.26 11.83
C ARG A 91 -29.15 5.72 11.88
N GLY A 92 -28.56 6.51 12.77
CA GLY A 92 -28.85 7.95 12.88
C GLY A 92 -28.46 8.72 11.61
N ALA A 93 -27.32 8.39 11.01
CA ALA A 93 -26.83 8.99 9.77
C ALA A 93 -27.54 8.48 8.51
N ARG A 94 -28.47 7.52 8.66
CA ARG A 94 -29.20 6.86 7.57
C ARG A 94 -28.26 6.24 6.52
N ALA A 95 -27.14 5.66 6.99
CA ALA A 95 -26.22 4.94 6.14
C ALA A 95 -26.91 3.71 5.55
N THR A 96 -26.75 3.46 4.25
CA THR A 96 -27.13 2.16 3.69
C THR A 96 -26.14 1.08 4.16
N PRO A 97 -26.51 -0.21 4.19
CA PRO A 97 -25.59 -1.28 4.60
C PRO A 97 -24.27 -1.26 3.81
N GLN A 98 -24.36 -1.04 2.49
CA GLN A 98 -23.20 -0.96 1.61
C GLN A 98 -22.27 0.23 1.92
N GLU A 99 -22.82 1.34 2.40
CA GLU A 99 -22.03 2.51 2.81
C GLU A 99 -21.40 2.30 4.17
N ALA A 100 -22.14 1.72 5.13
CA ALA A 100 -21.62 1.39 6.45
C ALA A 100 -20.41 0.44 6.36
N GLU A 101 -20.46 -0.57 5.48
CA GLU A 101 -19.33 -1.49 5.23
C GLU A 101 -18.07 -0.78 4.69
N GLN A 102 -18.22 0.36 4.04
CA GLN A 102 -17.11 1.15 3.50
C GLN A 102 -16.56 2.18 4.50
N VAL A 103 -17.25 2.39 5.62
CA VAL A 103 -16.82 3.33 6.65
C VAL A 103 -15.81 2.66 7.57
N LYS A 104 -14.70 3.35 7.80
CA LYS A 104 -13.66 2.94 8.74
C LYS A 104 -13.55 3.97 9.85
N ILE A 105 -13.53 3.50 11.09
CA ILE A 105 -13.35 4.34 12.27
C ILE A 105 -12.04 3.96 12.91
N SER A 106 -11.24 4.96 13.25
CA SER A 106 -10.05 4.80 14.06
C SER A 106 -9.97 5.89 15.11
N THR A 107 -9.25 5.62 16.19
CA THR A 107 -9.03 6.60 17.26
C THR A 107 -7.54 6.72 17.55
N VAL A 108 -7.11 7.93 17.93
CA VAL A 108 -5.78 8.22 18.45
C VAL A 108 -5.95 8.82 19.82
N VAL A 109 -5.33 8.19 20.81
CA VAL A 109 -5.45 8.58 22.22
C VAL A 109 -4.18 9.32 22.64
N SER A 110 -4.35 10.50 23.22
CA SER A 110 -3.29 11.26 23.89
C SER A 110 -3.58 11.33 25.40
N PRO A 111 -3.08 10.36 26.19
CA PRO A 111 -3.36 10.30 27.63
C PRO A 111 -2.77 11.47 28.42
N GLU A 112 -1.72 12.10 27.91
CA GLU A 112 -1.09 13.26 28.55
C GLU A 112 -1.97 14.51 28.44
N ALA A 113 -2.70 14.65 27.34
CA ALA A 113 -3.63 15.75 27.10
C ALA A 113 -5.08 15.44 27.55
N ASN A 114 -5.39 14.19 27.92
CA ASN A 114 -6.75 13.67 28.07
C ASN A 114 -7.62 13.91 26.82
N VAL A 115 -7.01 13.81 25.64
CA VAL A 115 -7.68 14.02 24.36
C VAL A 115 -7.79 12.70 23.60
N VAL A 116 -8.97 12.44 23.04
CA VAL A 116 -9.20 11.39 22.06
C VAL A 116 -9.55 12.03 20.72
N GLU A 117 -8.75 11.71 19.71
CA GLU A 117 -9.05 12.07 18.32
C GLU A 117 -9.75 10.89 17.66
N VAL A 118 -10.88 11.16 17.01
CA VAL A 118 -11.67 10.15 16.31
C VAL A 118 -11.65 10.50 14.84
N PHE A 119 -11.26 9.53 14.01
CA PHE A 119 -11.21 9.65 12.56
C PHE A 119 -12.26 8.76 11.94
N VAL A 120 -13.03 9.31 11.01
CA VAL A 120 -14.00 8.56 10.21
C VAL A 120 -13.64 8.71 8.74
N ILE A 121 -13.41 7.59 8.08
CA ILE A 121 -13.07 7.52 6.65
C ILE A 121 -14.22 6.86 5.91
N GLY A 122 -14.64 7.43 4.77
CA GLY A 122 -15.71 6.86 3.98
C GLY A 122 -15.93 7.54 2.62
N PRO A 123 -16.87 7.05 1.81
CA PRO A 123 -17.02 7.47 0.41
C PRO A 123 -17.79 8.78 0.23
N ARG A 124 -18.57 9.22 1.23
CA ARG A 124 -19.40 10.43 1.16
C ARG A 124 -19.05 11.41 2.29
N PRO A 125 -18.59 12.64 2.00
CA PRO A 125 -18.25 13.65 3.01
C PRO A 125 -19.35 13.90 4.04
N ARG A 126 -20.58 14.15 3.57
CA ARG A 126 -21.72 14.44 4.46
C ARG A 126 -22.10 13.26 5.34
N LEU A 127 -21.88 12.03 4.86
CA LEU A 127 -22.19 10.83 5.64
C LEU A 127 -21.20 10.70 6.80
N ILE A 128 -19.90 10.81 6.52
CA ILE A 128 -18.86 10.64 7.54
C ILE A 128 -18.90 11.77 8.58
N GLU A 129 -19.25 13.00 8.18
CA GLU A 129 -19.48 14.13 9.10
C GLU A 129 -20.63 13.83 10.07
N GLN A 130 -21.80 13.44 9.54
CA GLN A 130 -22.97 13.09 10.36
C GLN A 130 -22.69 11.87 11.25
N MET A 131 -22.00 10.86 10.72
CA MET A 131 -21.63 9.68 11.50
C MET A 131 -20.70 10.06 12.65
N LEU A 132 -19.69 10.91 12.42
CA LEU A 132 -18.77 11.34 13.46
C LEU A 132 -19.48 12.15 14.56
N GLU A 133 -20.38 13.05 14.19
CA GLU A 133 -21.19 13.83 15.14
C GLU A 133 -22.07 12.92 16.02
N LEU A 134 -22.79 11.98 15.39
CA LEU A 134 -23.65 11.03 16.09
C LEU A 134 -22.83 10.06 16.94
N LEU A 135 -21.71 9.57 16.43
CA LEU A 135 -20.80 8.70 17.17
C LEU A 135 -20.28 9.41 18.42
N GLY A 136 -19.82 10.66 18.29
CA GLY A 136 -19.39 11.48 19.43
C GLY A 136 -20.50 11.65 20.46
N THR A 137 -21.72 11.95 20.02
CA THR A 137 -22.88 12.16 20.89
C THR A 137 -23.29 10.89 21.64
N GLU A 138 -23.42 9.77 20.92
CA GLU A 138 -23.85 8.49 21.51
C GLU A 138 -22.77 7.90 22.42
N SER A 139 -21.50 7.97 22.01
CA SER A 139 -20.39 7.49 22.84
C SER A 139 -20.18 8.33 24.09
N THR A 140 -20.36 9.66 24.01
CA THR A 140 -20.34 10.55 25.19
C THR A 140 -21.44 10.15 26.16
N ARG A 141 -22.68 10.03 25.67
CA ARG A 141 -23.83 9.60 26.50
C ARG A 141 -23.60 8.24 27.15
N ALA A 142 -23.12 7.27 26.39
CA ALA A 142 -22.84 5.92 26.89
C ALA A 142 -21.73 5.92 27.95
N PHE A 143 -20.69 6.73 27.74
CA PHE A 143 -19.56 6.85 28.66
C PHE A 143 -19.97 7.54 29.97
N GLU A 144 -20.67 8.67 29.91
CA GLU A 144 -21.12 9.43 31.09
C GLU A 144 -22.14 8.65 31.93
N ALA A 145 -22.94 7.79 31.29
CA ALA A 145 -23.83 6.86 32.01
C ALA A 145 -23.06 5.81 32.84
N LEU A 146 -21.82 5.47 32.46
CA LEU A 146 -20.96 4.53 33.18
C LEU A 146 -20.03 5.24 34.18
N TYR A 147 -19.61 6.47 33.88
CA TYR A 147 -18.60 7.21 34.62
C TYR A 147 -19.10 8.62 34.97
N THR A 148 -20.05 8.70 35.90
CA THR A 148 -20.73 9.96 36.30
C THR A 148 -19.81 11.07 36.81
N ILE A 149 -18.60 10.71 37.26
CA ILE A 149 -17.61 11.67 37.77
C ILE A 149 -16.78 12.33 36.66
N TYR A 150 -16.97 11.93 35.40
CA TYR A 150 -16.28 12.48 34.23
C TYR A 150 -17.30 13.04 33.24
N ALA A 151 -16.93 14.12 32.59
CA ALA A 151 -17.63 14.71 31.45
C ALA A 151 -16.75 14.60 30.20
N VAL A 152 -17.39 14.42 29.04
CA VAL A 152 -16.70 14.43 27.75
C VAL A 152 -17.19 15.62 26.94
N GLU A 153 -16.27 16.48 26.55
CA GLU A 153 -16.59 17.67 25.75
C GLU A 153 -15.90 17.58 24.38
N ALA A 154 -16.61 17.99 23.33
CA ALA A 154 -16.01 18.13 22.01
C ALA A 154 -15.14 19.40 21.98
N LEU A 155 -13.83 19.21 21.82
CA LEU A 155 -12.86 20.31 21.67
C LEU A 155 -12.92 20.91 20.27
N ASP A 156 -13.18 20.08 19.27
CA ASP A 156 -13.36 20.47 17.88
C ASP A 156 -14.56 19.72 17.33
N VAL A 157 -15.61 20.46 16.94
CA VAL A 157 -16.79 19.87 16.31
C VAL A 157 -16.39 19.40 14.92
N ALA A 158 -16.97 18.29 14.44
CA ALA A 158 -16.80 17.81 13.08
C ALA A 158 -17.25 18.90 12.08
N GLY A 159 -16.32 19.79 11.72
CA GLY A 159 -16.56 20.84 10.75
C GLY A 159 -16.49 20.29 9.33
N PRO A 160 -16.83 21.10 8.31
CA PRO A 160 -16.77 20.72 6.90
C PRO A 160 -15.33 20.51 6.38
N LYS A 161 -14.34 20.38 7.27
CA LYS A 161 -12.95 20.06 6.95
C LYS A 161 -12.84 18.58 6.62
N THR A 162 -13.46 18.21 5.50
CA THR A 162 -13.35 16.88 4.94
C THR A 162 -12.22 16.88 3.92
N GLU A 163 -11.15 16.14 4.23
CA GLU A 163 -10.01 15.99 3.33
C GLU A 163 -10.15 14.71 2.50
N GLN A 164 -9.82 14.78 1.22
CA GLN A 164 -9.76 13.59 0.38
C GLN A 164 -8.44 12.85 0.63
N VAL A 165 -8.50 11.64 1.19
CA VAL A 165 -7.32 10.86 1.60
C VAL A 165 -6.93 9.85 0.55
N ALA A 166 -7.90 9.32 -0.20
CA ALA A 166 -7.67 8.40 -1.29
C ALA A 166 -8.60 8.67 -2.47
N PRO A 167 -8.21 8.26 -3.70
CA PRO A 167 -6.89 7.75 -4.08
C PRO A 167 -5.82 8.85 -4.15
N LYS A 168 -4.54 8.49 -3.99
CA LYS A 168 -3.38 9.38 -4.22
C LYS A 168 -2.76 9.05 -5.59
N PRO A 169 -3.35 9.48 -6.72
CA PRO A 169 -3.03 8.98 -8.05
C PRO A 169 -1.55 9.19 -8.42
N VAL A 170 -0.94 10.28 -7.96
CA VAL A 170 0.48 10.58 -8.19
C VAL A 170 1.38 9.52 -7.55
N ARG A 171 1.08 9.08 -6.32
CA ARG A 171 1.87 8.04 -5.63
C ARG A 171 1.75 6.70 -6.37
N SER A 172 0.54 6.32 -6.79
CA SER A 172 0.31 5.09 -7.54
C SER A 172 0.99 5.12 -8.93
N ALA A 173 0.98 6.26 -9.61
CA ALA A 173 1.67 6.44 -10.89
C ALA A 173 3.19 6.33 -10.74
N LEU A 174 3.77 6.91 -9.68
CA LEU A 174 5.19 6.82 -9.38
C LEU A 174 5.62 5.37 -9.12
N ILE A 175 4.90 4.66 -8.24
CA ILE A 175 5.17 3.26 -7.93
C ILE A 175 5.02 2.38 -9.18
N GLY A 176 3.95 2.59 -9.96
CA GLY A 176 3.72 1.88 -11.21
C GLY A 176 4.82 2.13 -12.24
N GLY A 177 5.31 3.38 -12.36
CA GLY A 177 6.41 3.74 -13.25
C GLY A 177 7.72 3.07 -12.86
N VAL A 178 8.08 3.07 -11.56
CA VAL A 178 9.32 2.43 -11.07
C VAL A 178 9.28 0.92 -11.29
N LEU A 179 8.18 0.26 -10.91
CA LEU A 179 8.03 -1.19 -11.11
C LEU A 179 7.99 -1.57 -12.59
N GLY A 180 7.28 -0.78 -13.42
CA GLY A 180 7.24 -0.98 -14.87
C GLY A 180 8.60 -0.82 -15.52
N GLY A 181 9.37 0.20 -15.13
CA GLY A 181 10.73 0.42 -15.60
C GLY A 181 11.68 -0.72 -15.21
N ALA A 182 11.62 -1.17 -13.96
CA ALA A 182 12.41 -2.30 -13.48
C ALA A 182 12.09 -3.59 -14.25
N LEU A 183 10.81 -3.88 -14.49
CA LEU A 183 10.39 -5.05 -15.26
C LEU A 183 10.86 -4.96 -16.73
N ALA A 184 10.73 -3.80 -17.36
CA ALA A 184 11.19 -3.59 -18.73
C ALA A 184 12.71 -3.77 -18.88
N PHE A 185 13.46 -3.31 -17.87
CA PHE A 185 14.91 -3.51 -17.81
C PHE A 185 15.26 -5.01 -17.73
N LEU A 186 14.59 -5.78 -16.88
CA LEU A 186 14.79 -7.24 -16.78
C LEU A 186 14.49 -7.96 -18.11
N ILE A 187 13.39 -7.59 -18.78
CA ILE A 187 13.05 -8.14 -20.10
C ILE A 187 14.15 -7.82 -21.13
N GLY A 188 14.68 -6.60 -21.11
CA GLY A 188 15.78 -6.20 -21.98
C GLY A 188 17.05 -7.03 -21.76
N LEU A 189 17.39 -7.36 -20.52
CA LEU A 189 18.54 -8.23 -20.19
C LEU A 189 18.35 -9.66 -20.72
N VAL A 190 17.14 -10.21 -20.59
CA VAL A 190 16.83 -11.56 -21.09
C VAL A 190 16.92 -11.62 -22.62
N ASP A 191 16.42 -10.61 -23.33
CA ASP A 191 16.50 -10.55 -24.80
C ASP A 191 17.96 -10.49 -25.29
N ASP A 192 18.82 -9.72 -24.61
CA ASP A 192 20.24 -9.64 -24.94
C ASP A 192 20.96 -10.98 -24.68
N ALA A 193 20.65 -11.64 -23.56
CA ALA A 193 21.20 -12.97 -23.24
C ALA A 193 20.83 -14.03 -24.29
N ILE A 194 19.58 -14.03 -24.77
CA ILE A 194 19.11 -14.94 -25.84
C ILE A 194 19.84 -14.68 -27.16
N LYS A 195 20.08 -13.40 -27.51
CA LYS A 195 20.81 -13.02 -28.73
C LYS A 195 22.27 -13.49 -28.69
N VAL A 196 22.95 -13.33 -27.56
CA VAL A 196 24.33 -13.82 -27.37
C VAL A 196 24.38 -15.34 -27.48
N ALA A 197 23.43 -16.05 -26.85
CA ALA A 197 23.36 -17.51 -26.93
C ALA A 197 23.16 -18.02 -28.38
N ARG A 198 22.33 -17.35 -29.19
CA ARG A 198 22.12 -17.70 -30.60
C ARG A 198 23.33 -17.41 -31.49
N ALA A 199 24.06 -16.32 -31.21
CA ALA A 199 25.26 -15.97 -31.97
C ALA A 199 26.42 -16.97 -31.74
N GLY A 200 26.52 -17.53 -30.53
CA GLY A 200 27.54 -18.54 -30.19
C GLY A 200 27.37 -19.90 -30.89
N THR A 201 26.18 -20.23 -31.37
CA THR A 201 25.91 -21.50 -32.09
C THR A 201 26.28 -21.43 -33.58
N GLY A 202 26.64 -20.24 -34.08
CA GLY A 202 27.24 -20.06 -35.40
C GLY A 202 28.69 -20.51 -35.37
N GLN A 203 28.91 -21.81 -35.63
CA GLN A 203 30.20 -22.48 -35.71
C GLN A 203 31.25 -21.60 -36.45
N PRO A 204 32.39 -21.27 -35.84
CA PRO A 204 33.45 -20.56 -36.55
C PRO A 204 33.89 -21.45 -37.70
N LYS A 205 33.63 -21.02 -38.93
CA LYS A 205 34.33 -21.57 -40.11
C LYS A 205 35.81 -21.36 -39.83
N SER A 206 36.50 -22.47 -39.63
CA SER A 206 37.95 -22.57 -39.51
C SER A 206 38.58 -22.20 -40.85
N ASP A 207 38.64 -20.91 -41.14
CA ASP A 207 39.51 -20.40 -42.19
C ASP A 207 40.84 -20.06 -41.51
N GLU A 208 41.75 -21.04 -41.56
CA GLU A 208 43.18 -20.83 -41.42
C GLU A 208 43.62 -19.83 -42.48
N ASP A 209 43.74 -18.54 -42.16
CA ASP A 209 44.73 -17.70 -42.82
C ASP A 209 45.24 -16.61 -41.87
N GLY A 210 46.56 -16.47 -41.84
CA GLY A 210 47.29 -15.73 -40.83
C GLY A 210 47.42 -14.23 -41.10
N SER A 211 47.93 -13.56 -40.06
CA SER A 211 48.75 -12.35 -40.13
C SER A 211 48.06 -10.98 -39.91
N ARG A 212 48.25 -10.49 -38.67
CA ARG A 212 48.75 -9.16 -38.26
C ARG A 212 47.78 -8.00 -37.93
N SER A 213 48.13 -7.41 -36.76
CA SER A 213 47.99 -6.01 -36.29
C SER A 213 46.56 -5.50 -36.06
N GLY A 214 46.18 -4.90 -34.93
CA GLY A 214 46.93 -4.18 -33.91
C GLY A 214 46.28 -2.81 -33.76
N THR A 215 45.32 -2.64 -32.85
CA THR A 215 44.74 -1.32 -32.53
C THR A 215 44.45 -1.16 -31.05
N ARG A 216 45.05 -0.09 -30.51
CA ARG A 216 44.92 0.44 -29.15
C ARG A 216 43.46 0.77 -28.84
N VAL A 217 43.02 0.46 -27.63
CA VAL A 217 41.83 1.09 -27.02
C VAL A 217 42.30 1.91 -25.82
N PHE A 218 41.98 3.20 -25.92
CA PHE A 218 42.22 4.31 -25.00
C PHE A 218 41.19 4.33 -23.86
N GLY A 219 41.57 4.86 -22.69
CA GLY A 219 40.67 5.68 -21.85
C GLY A 219 40.37 5.21 -20.43
N ASP A 220 41.28 5.55 -19.50
CA ASP A 220 41.17 5.77 -18.05
C ASP A 220 39.83 5.43 -17.32
N ASP A 221 39.87 4.39 -16.48
CA ASP A 221 38.74 3.63 -15.89
C ASP A 221 38.23 4.14 -14.52
N GLY A 222 38.58 5.36 -14.08
CA GLY A 222 38.41 5.76 -12.67
C GLY A 222 37.16 6.56 -12.28
N ASP A 223 36.48 7.23 -13.21
CA ASP A 223 35.55 8.33 -12.86
C ASP A 223 34.10 7.86 -12.54
N TRP A 224 33.65 6.78 -13.17
CA TRP A 224 32.30 6.22 -13.00
C TRP A 224 32.05 5.57 -11.63
N LEU A 225 33.11 5.16 -10.93
CA LEU A 225 33.01 4.63 -9.57
C LEU A 225 32.53 5.69 -8.58
N ARG A 226 32.84 6.97 -8.82
CA ARG A 226 32.33 8.08 -7.99
C ARG A 226 30.86 8.34 -8.25
N GLU A 227 30.42 8.18 -9.50
CA GLU A 227 29.03 8.40 -9.91
C GLU A 227 28.10 7.31 -9.35
N LEU A 228 28.56 6.06 -9.23
CA LEU A 228 27.83 4.99 -8.54
C LEU A 228 27.75 5.19 -7.03
N ASP A 229 28.82 5.68 -6.40
CA ASP A 229 28.84 5.97 -4.96
C ASP A 229 27.93 7.17 -4.59
N ASP A 230 27.74 8.11 -5.53
CA ASP A 230 26.76 9.18 -5.40
C ASP A 230 25.32 8.65 -5.56
N LEU A 231 25.08 7.74 -6.52
CA LEU A 231 23.77 7.14 -6.75
C LEU A 231 23.33 6.22 -5.60
N ASP A 232 24.23 5.43 -5.02
CA ASP A 232 23.94 4.61 -3.83
C ASP A 232 23.60 5.48 -2.60
N ARG A 233 24.32 6.60 -2.41
CA ARG A 233 24.00 7.56 -1.34
C ARG A 233 22.64 8.22 -1.53
N GLU A 234 22.27 8.53 -2.76
CA GLU A 234 20.98 9.14 -3.08
C GLU A 234 19.81 8.16 -2.89
N VAL A 235 20.00 6.89 -3.27
CA VAL A 235 19.03 5.81 -3.03
C VAL A 235 18.85 5.55 -1.53
N ARG A 236 19.94 5.45 -0.76
CA ARG A 236 19.87 5.25 0.70
C ARG A 236 19.15 6.38 1.41
N ARG A 237 19.47 7.62 1.03
CA ARG A 237 18.76 8.81 1.55
C ARG A 237 17.25 8.74 1.29
N TRP A 238 16.82 8.13 0.18
CA TRP A 238 15.41 7.98 -0.17
C TRP A 238 14.73 6.82 0.56
N THR A 239 15.46 5.72 0.83
CA THR A 239 14.94 4.53 1.51
C THR A 239 14.95 4.62 3.04
N ASP A 240 15.76 5.49 3.63
CA ASP A 240 15.83 5.66 5.11
C ASP A 240 14.50 6.16 5.74
N GLY A 241 13.51 6.55 4.93
CA GLY A 241 12.16 6.89 5.37
C GLY A 241 11.11 5.76 5.26
N VAL A 242 11.46 4.61 4.67
CA VAL A 242 10.54 3.47 4.51
C VAL A 242 10.80 2.48 5.64
N SER A 243 9.81 2.25 6.49
CA SER A 243 10.01 1.38 7.64
C SER A 243 10.30 -0.06 7.21
N SER A 244 11.22 -0.74 7.89
CA SER A 244 11.59 -2.13 7.61
C SER A 244 10.39 -3.08 7.69
N GLN A 245 9.37 -2.74 8.50
CA GLN A 245 8.10 -3.48 8.56
C GLN A 245 7.30 -3.38 7.27
N GLU A 246 7.17 -2.19 6.68
CA GLU A 246 6.44 -2.02 5.41
C GLU A 246 7.12 -2.78 4.25
N VAL A 247 8.46 -2.85 4.27
CA VAL A 247 9.22 -3.64 3.30
C VAL A 247 9.00 -5.14 3.51
N GLU A 248 9.06 -5.63 4.75
CA GLU A 248 8.81 -7.04 5.05
C GLU A 248 7.37 -7.48 4.74
N GLU A 249 6.38 -6.63 4.99
CA GLU A 249 4.98 -6.91 4.64
C GLU A 249 4.76 -6.95 3.14
N ALA A 250 5.33 -5.99 2.40
CA ALA A 250 5.28 -6.00 0.94
C ALA A 250 5.98 -7.24 0.37
N GLN A 251 7.13 -7.63 0.94
CA GLN A 251 7.90 -8.78 0.49
C GLN A 251 7.21 -10.11 0.80
N ARG A 252 6.54 -10.24 1.96
CA ARG A 252 5.72 -11.42 2.30
C ARG A 252 4.53 -11.57 1.37
N ARG A 253 3.79 -10.48 1.12
CA ARG A 253 2.65 -10.48 0.21
C ARG A 253 3.04 -10.85 -1.22
N TRP A 254 4.17 -10.33 -1.69
CA TRP A 254 4.65 -10.62 -3.03
C TRP A 254 5.10 -12.08 -3.19
N ARG A 255 5.72 -12.68 -2.17
CA ARG A 255 6.05 -14.12 -2.18
C ARG A 255 4.80 -15.00 -2.26
N SER A 256 3.75 -14.68 -1.50
CA SER A 256 2.52 -15.48 -1.56
C SER A 256 1.85 -15.42 -2.93
N GLU A 257 1.85 -14.25 -3.58
CA GLU A 257 1.29 -14.10 -4.93
C GLU A 257 2.11 -14.87 -5.99
N LEU A 258 3.43 -14.93 -5.83
CA LEU A 258 4.30 -15.73 -6.71
C LEU A 258 4.10 -17.23 -6.54
N ASP A 259 3.96 -17.71 -5.30
CA ASP A 259 3.72 -19.13 -5.04
C ASP A 259 2.38 -19.57 -5.65
N ASP A 260 1.35 -18.73 -5.55
CA ASP A 260 0.03 -19.00 -6.13
C ASP A 260 0.07 -19.05 -7.68
N LEU A 261 0.76 -18.08 -8.30
CA LEU A 261 1.00 -18.08 -9.75
C LEU A 261 1.79 -19.31 -10.21
N SER A 262 2.79 -19.74 -9.43
CA SER A 262 3.56 -20.95 -9.73
C SER A 262 2.69 -22.22 -9.67
N GLY A 263 1.75 -22.28 -8.72
CA GLY A 263 0.76 -23.35 -8.60
C GLY A 263 -0.19 -23.39 -9.80
N MET A 264 -0.71 -22.23 -10.21
CA MET A 264 -1.57 -22.13 -11.40
C MET A 264 -0.85 -22.58 -12.68
N LEU A 265 0.42 -22.19 -12.85
CA LEU A 265 1.21 -22.59 -14.02
C LEU A 265 1.49 -24.10 -14.05
N ARG A 266 1.73 -24.73 -12.90
CA ARG A 266 1.88 -26.20 -12.80
C ARG A 266 0.58 -26.91 -13.16
N ALA A 267 -0.54 -26.49 -12.58
CA ALA A 267 -1.85 -27.08 -12.88
C ALA A 267 -2.22 -26.96 -14.36
N TRP A 268 -1.90 -25.82 -14.99
CA TRP A 268 -2.10 -25.62 -16.42
C TRP A 268 -1.19 -26.49 -17.29
N ALA A 269 0.05 -26.71 -16.87
CA ALA A 269 0.99 -27.59 -17.58
C ALA A 269 0.57 -29.07 -17.50
N GLU A 270 0.10 -29.51 -16.32
CA GLU A 270 -0.39 -30.88 -16.09
C GLU A 270 -1.68 -31.17 -16.88
N GLY A 271 -2.65 -30.25 -16.87
CA GLY A 271 -3.89 -30.40 -17.64
C GLY A 271 -3.67 -30.47 -19.16
N ARG A 272 -2.53 -29.99 -19.67
CA ARG A 272 -2.18 -30.10 -21.09
C ARG A 272 -1.61 -31.47 -21.47
N GLN A 273 -1.02 -32.21 -20.53
CA GLN A 273 -0.50 -33.55 -20.80
C GLN A 273 -1.60 -34.60 -20.86
N GLU A 274 -2.68 -34.44 -20.08
CA GLU A 274 -3.80 -35.39 -20.08
C GLU A 274 -4.63 -35.33 -21.39
N GLY A 275 -4.65 -34.18 -22.08
CA GLY A 275 -5.36 -34.00 -23.35
C GLY A 275 -4.68 -34.56 -24.60
N ALA A 276 -3.40 -34.95 -24.52
CA ALA A 276 -2.62 -35.41 -25.68
C ALA A 276 -2.56 -36.94 -25.85
N GLY A 277 -3.11 -37.72 -24.91
CA GLY A 277 -3.07 -39.18 -24.92
C GLY A 277 -4.33 -39.89 -25.45
N GLY A 278 -5.37 -39.16 -25.84
CA GLY A 278 -6.63 -39.73 -26.31
C GLY A 278 -6.66 -39.99 -27.82
N ASP A 279 -5.96 -41.03 -28.29
CA ASP A 279 -6.15 -41.60 -29.63
C ASP A 279 -7.48 -42.37 -29.68
N GLY A 280 -8.59 -41.61 -29.61
CA GLY A 280 -9.94 -42.11 -29.84
C GLY A 280 -10.23 -42.12 -31.34
N ARG A 281 -9.71 -43.13 -32.06
CA ARG A 281 -10.17 -43.45 -33.41
C ARG A 281 -11.69 -43.66 -33.39
N PRO A 282 -12.50 -42.89 -34.15
CA PRO A 282 -13.91 -43.17 -34.28
C PRO A 282 -14.09 -44.43 -35.15
N ASP A 283 -14.68 -45.47 -34.58
CA ASP A 283 -15.08 -46.67 -35.30
C ASP A 283 -16.06 -46.30 -36.42
N ALA A 284 -15.73 -46.71 -37.65
CA ALA A 284 -16.55 -46.47 -38.82
C ALA A 284 -17.84 -47.31 -38.78
N PRO A 285 -19.00 -46.75 -39.17
CA PRO A 285 -20.25 -47.50 -39.23
C PRO A 285 -20.19 -48.54 -40.36
N SER A 286 -20.49 -49.79 -40.01
CA SER A 286 -20.63 -50.89 -40.97
C SER A 286 -21.92 -50.71 -41.79
N VAL A 287 -21.76 -50.65 -43.10
CA VAL A 287 -22.86 -50.58 -44.09
C VAL A 287 -23.37 -51.99 -44.35
N ARG A 288 -24.69 -52.17 -44.26
CA ARG A 288 -25.46 -53.30 -44.79
C ARG A 288 -26.39 -52.79 -45.87
#